data_AF-A0AAU8JGP4-F1
#
_entry.id   AF-A0AAU8JGP4-F1
#
_cell.length_a   1.000
_cell.length_b   1.000
_cell.length_c   1.000
_cell.angle_alpha   90.00
_cell.angle_beta   90.00
_cell.angle_gamma   90.00
#
_symmetry.space_group_name_H-M   'P 1'
#
loop_
_entity.id
_entity.type
_entity.pdbx_description
1 polymer ?
#
loop_
_entity_poly.entity_id
_entity_poly.type
_entity_poly.pdbx_seq_one_letter_code
_entity_poly.pdbx_strand_id
1 'polypeptide(L)'
;MTKKEAIELARQTGWTKADAERAFSNFTGDISKKDFYIALTEFAGSELKQRQRLQASQKSEVTKKNKQIKKIELDHAAKIEDYQNDLSKEREFWRKLLSGVYSKAKEEWGFSNPLIEKILSEDNAA
;
A
#
# COMPACT_ATOMS: atom_id res chain seq x y z
N MET A 1 -10.74 -19.14 42.18
CA MET A 1 -9.58 -19.51 41.35
C MET A 1 -9.07 -18.23 40.75
N THR A 2 -7.75 -18.04 40.72
CA THR A 2 -7.18 -16.83 40.16
C THR A 2 -7.38 -16.80 38.64
N LYS A 3 -7.33 -15.60 38.04
CA LYS A 3 -7.39 -15.45 36.58
C LYS A 3 -6.32 -16.27 35.85
N LYS A 4 -5.12 -16.42 36.44
CA LYS A 4 -4.05 -17.25 35.88
C LYS A 4 -4.42 -18.74 35.87
N GLU A 5 -5.01 -19.22 36.96
CA GLU A 5 -5.49 -20.61 37.07
C GLU A 5 -6.63 -20.88 36.09
N ALA A 6 -7.57 -19.93 35.93
CA ALA A 6 -8.64 -20.03 34.94
C ALA A 6 -8.09 -20.10 33.51
N ILE A 7 -7.11 -19.26 33.16
CA ILE A 7 -6.49 -19.30 31.82
C ILE A 7 -5.80 -20.65 31.56
N GLU A 8 -5.07 -21.18 32.54
CA GLU A 8 -4.39 -22.46 32.37
C GLU A 8 -5.38 -23.63 32.29
N LEU A 9 -6.45 -23.60 33.09
CA LEU A 9 -7.53 -24.59 33.00
C LEU A 9 -8.24 -24.55 31.64
N ALA A 10 -8.49 -23.36 31.09
CA ALA A 10 -9.04 -23.20 29.74
C ALA A 10 -8.10 -23.82 28.68
N ARG A 11 -6.78 -23.59 28.81
CA ARG A 11 -5.79 -24.22 27.92
C ARG A 11 -5.79 -25.74 27.99
N GLN A 12 -5.86 -26.31 29.19
CA GLN A 12 -5.94 -27.75 29.39
C GLN A 12 -7.22 -28.36 28.78
N THR A 13 -8.29 -27.57 28.67
CA THR A 13 -9.57 -27.97 28.07
C THR A 13 -9.68 -27.64 26.58
N GLY A 14 -8.57 -27.27 25.93
CA GLY A 14 -8.47 -27.11 24.47
C GLY A 14 -8.59 -25.68 23.94
N TRP A 15 -8.69 -24.67 24.82
CA TRP A 15 -8.72 -23.27 24.40
C TRP A 15 -7.34 -22.73 24.08
N THR A 16 -7.25 -21.79 23.13
CA THR A 16 -6.00 -21.05 22.93
C THR A 16 -5.75 -20.10 24.09
N LYS A 17 -4.48 -19.83 24.40
CA LYS A 17 -4.10 -18.88 25.45
C LYS A 17 -4.71 -17.49 25.22
N ALA A 18 -4.72 -17.03 23.97
CA ALA A 18 -5.25 -15.72 23.62
C ALA A 18 -6.78 -15.65 23.79
N ASP A 19 -7.50 -16.71 23.44
CA ASP A 19 -8.96 -16.77 23.63
C ASP A 19 -9.32 -16.85 25.12
N ALA A 20 -8.57 -17.63 25.90
CA ALA A 20 -8.73 -17.69 27.35
C ALA A 20 -8.45 -16.33 28.02
N GLU A 21 -7.36 -15.65 27.65
CA GLU A 21 -7.03 -14.31 28.18
C GLU A 21 -8.14 -13.29 27.88
N ARG A 22 -8.78 -13.41 26.71
CA ARG A 22 -9.89 -12.55 26.31
C ARG A 22 -11.19 -12.89 27.04
N ALA A 23 -11.55 -14.18 27.13
CA ALA A 23 -12.73 -14.62 27.86
C ALA A 23 -12.70 -14.14 29.34
N PHE A 24 -11.50 -14.10 29.95
CA PHE A 24 -11.33 -13.62 31.32
C PHE A 24 -10.85 -12.17 31.43
N SER A 25 -10.92 -11.36 30.36
CA SER A 25 -10.33 -10.01 30.35
C SER A 25 -10.93 -9.11 31.43
N ASN A 26 -12.24 -9.21 31.64
CA ASN A 26 -13.02 -8.33 32.50
C ASN A 26 -13.13 -8.81 33.96
N PHE A 27 -12.56 -9.97 34.29
CA PHE A 27 -12.57 -10.48 35.66
C PHE A 27 -11.45 -9.86 36.49
N THR A 28 -11.83 -9.26 37.62
CA THR A 28 -10.93 -8.77 38.66
C THR A 28 -11.24 -9.50 39.97
N GLY A 29 -10.39 -10.45 40.36
CA GLY A 29 -10.55 -11.22 41.60
C GLY A 29 -10.70 -12.72 41.37
N ASP A 30 -11.30 -13.38 42.36
CA ASP A 30 -11.53 -14.82 42.33
C ASP A 30 -12.67 -15.19 41.38
N ILE A 31 -12.38 -16.13 40.49
CA ILE A 31 -13.32 -16.69 39.53
C ILE A 31 -13.89 -17.98 40.14
N SER A 32 -15.21 -18.10 40.23
CA SER A 32 -15.84 -19.37 40.62
C SER A 32 -15.88 -20.35 39.45
N LYS A 33 -16.11 -21.64 39.71
CA LYS A 33 -16.30 -22.62 38.61
C LYS A 33 -17.47 -22.25 37.70
N LYS A 34 -18.53 -21.64 38.25
CA LYS A 34 -19.69 -21.20 37.47
C LYS A 34 -19.29 -20.06 36.52
N ASP A 35 -18.57 -19.07 37.04
CA ASP A 35 -18.09 -17.93 36.26
C ASP A 35 -17.13 -18.36 35.15
N PHE A 36 -16.30 -19.36 35.43
CA PHE A 36 -15.41 -19.97 34.45
C PHE A 36 -16.16 -20.48 33.22
N TYR A 37 -17.20 -21.30 33.42
CA TYR A 37 -17.97 -21.85 32.31
C TYR A 37 -18.79 -20.80 31.58
N ILE A 38 -19.40 -19.86 32.32
CA ILE A 38 -20.18 -18.76 31.71
C ILE A 38 -19.29 -17.96 30.77
N ALA A 39 -18.13 -17.49 31.25
CA ALA A 39 -17.21 -16.68 30.47
C ALA A 39 -16.74 -17.40 29.18
N LEU A 40 -16.42 -18.69 29.26
CA LEU A 40 -16.04 -19.47 28.09
C LEU A 40 -17.20 -19.65 27.10
N THR A 41 -18.42 -19.90 27.58
CA THR A 41 -19.60 -20.07 26.71
C THR A 41 -20.02 -18.78 26.04
N GLU A 42 -20.01 -17.66 26.76
CA GLU A 42 -20.30 -16.32 26.22
C GLU A 42 -19.28 -15.95 25.14
N PHE A 43 -18.00 -16.18 25.43
CA PHE A 43 -16.93 -15.94 24.47
C PHE A 43 -17.05 -16.86 23.23
N ALA A 44 -17.35 -18.15 23.41
CA ALA A 44 -17.55 -19.11 22.32
C ALA A 44 -18.72 -18.74 21.38
N GLY A 45 -19.79 -18.19 21.96
CA GLY A 45 -21.03 -17.92 21.26
C GLY A 45 -20.99 -16.62 20.43
N SER A 46 -21.49 -15.55 21.04
CA SER A 46 -21.69 -14.27 20.36
C SER A 46 -20.37 -13.56 20.05
N GLU A 47 -19.40 -13.64 20.97
CA GLU A 47 -18.19 -12.83 20.86
C GLU A 47 -17.24 -13.34 19.78
N LEU A 48 -16.99 -14.66 19.72
CA LEU A 48 -16.17 -15.26 18.67
C LEU A 48 -16.78 -15.02 17.29
N LYS A 49 -18.10 -15.19 17.14
CA LYS A 49 -18.81 -14.96 15.87
C LYS A 49 -18.72 -13.50 15.43
N GLN A 50 -18.90 -12.55 16.34
CA GLN A 50 -18.76 -11.13 16.04
C GLN A 50 -17.33 -10.79 15.61
N ARG A 51 -16.32 -11.33 16.29
CA ARG A 51 -14.91 -11.12 15.96
C ARG A 51 -14.54 -11.70 14.60
N GLN A 52 -15.02 -12.90 14.28
CA GLN A 52 -14.82 -13.50 12.95
C GLN A 52 -15.41 -12.62 11.84
N ARG A 53 -16.61 -12.04 12.07
CA ARG A 53 -17.21 -11.08 11.13
C ARG A 53 -16.38 -9.82 10.98
N LEU A 54 -15.91 -9.24 12.08
CA LEU A 54 -15.05 -8.05 12.06
C LEU A 54 -13.73 -8.32 11.33
N GLN A 55 -13.07 -9.45 11.60
CA GLN A 55 -11.85 -9.85 10.92
C GLN A 55 -12.08 -10.08 9.42
N ALA A 56 -13.20 -10.72 9.04
CA ALA A 56 -13.55 -10.91 7.64
C ALA A 56 -13.79 -9.56 6.94
N SER A 57 -14.48 -8.62 7.60
CA SER A 57 -14.69 -7.25 7.10
C SER A 57 -13.37 -6.52 6.91
N GLN A 58 -12.48 -6.56 7.89
CA GLN A 58 -11.15 -5.94 7.82
C GLN A 58 -10.31 -6.54 6.68
N LYS A 59 -10.27 -7.87 6.56
CA LYS A 59 -9.57 -8.56 5.45
C LYS A 59 -10.12 -8.14 4.08
N SER A 60 -11.45 -8.05 3.96
CA SER A 60 -12.09 -7.57 2.73
C SER A 60 -11.71 -6.11 2.43
N GLU A 61 -11.71 -5.23 3.43
CA GLU A 61 -11.33 -3.82 3.25
C GLU A 61 -9.86 -3.67 2.81
N VAL A 62 -8.93 -4.39 3.47
CA VAL A 62 -7.51 -4.42 3.10
C VAL A 62 -7.35 -4.93 1.66
N THR A 63 -8.07 -5.98 1.29
CA THR A 63 -8.03 -6.52 -0.08
C THR A 63 -8.51 -5.50 -1.10
N LYS A 64 -9.59 -4.76 -0.82
CA LYS A 64 -10.09 -3.69 -1.70
C LYS A 64 -9.08 -2.57 -1.85
N LYS A 65 -8.49 -2.08 -0.75
CA LYS A 65 -7.46 -1.03 -0.78
C LYS A 65 -6.22 -1.47 -1.55
N ASN A 66 -5.75 -2.69 -1.36
CA ASN A 66 -4.61 -3.23 -2.11
C ASN A 66 -4.88 -3.29 -3.61
N LYS A 67 -6.11 -3.66 -4.02
CA LYS A 67 -6.49 -3.63 -5.45
C LYS A 67 -6.52 -2.21 -6.00
N GLN A 68 -7.01 -1.23 -5.22
CA GLN A 68 -7.02 0.17 -5.62
C GLN A 68 -5.61 0.73 -5.77
N ILE A 69 -4.72 0.45 -4.82
CA ILE A 69 -3.31 0.88 -4.88
C ILE A 69 -2.65 0.34 -6.16
N LYS A 70 -2.79 -0.96 -6.43
CA LYS A 70 -2.25 -1.56 -7.67
C LYS A 70 -2.78 -0.90 -8.94
N LYS A 71 -4.08 -0.55 -8.96
CA LYS A 71 -4.66 0.16 -10.11
C LYS A 71 -4.04 1.55 -10.26
N ILE A 72 -3.90 2.29 -9.16
CA ILE A 72 -3.27 3.62 -9.16
C ILE A 72 -1.81 3.54 -9.62
N GLU A 73 -1.06 2.53 -9.17
CA GLU A 73 0.33 2.30 -9.58
C GLU A 73 0.44 2.05 -11.09
N LEU A 74 -0.43 1.20 -11.65
CA LEU A 74 -0.48 0.95 -13.10
C LEU A 74 -0.88 2.21 -13.89
N ASP A 75 -1.91 2.92 -13.42
CA ASP A 75 -2.38 4.16 -14.07
C ASP A 75 -1.27 5.25 -14.02
N HIS A 76 -0.49 5.31 -12.95
CA HIS A 76 0.65 6.24 -12.83
C HIS A 76 1.82 5.82 -13.72
N ALA A 77 2.15 4.53 -13.80
CA ALA A 77 3.19 4.03 -14.68
C ALA A 77 2.86 4.36 -16.16
N ALA A 78 1.63 4.10 -16.59
CA ALA A 78 1.17 4.43 -17.94
C ALA A 78 1.25 5.93 -18.21
N LYS A 79 0.81 6.77 -17.27
CA LYS A 79 0.91 8.24 -17.42
C LYS A 79 2.35 8.73 -17.52
N ILE A 80 3.27 8.15 -16.75
CA ILE A 80 4.69 8.52 -16.83
C ILE A 80 5.26 8.15 -18.19
N GLU A 81 4.94 6.97 -18.70
CA GLU A 81 5.35 6.53 -20.04
C GLU A 81 4.77 7.44 -21.13
N ASP A 82 3.49 7.77 -21.06
CA ASP A 82 2.84 8.73 -21.98
C ASP A 82 3.53 10.10 -21.93
N TYR A 83 3.79 10.64 -20.74
CA TYR A 83 4.50 11.93 -20.61
C TYR A 83 5.94 11.87 -21.13
N GLN A 84 6.65 10.76 -20.95
CA GLN A 84 7.99 10.59 -21.51
C GLN A 84 7.96 10.57 -23.04
N ASN A 85 6.96 9.89 -23.63
CA ASN A 85 6.75 9.83 -25.07
C ASN A 85 6.32 11.18 -25.67
N ASP A 86 5.49 11.95 -24.96
CA ASP A 86 5.10 13.27 -25.42
C ASP A 86 6.27 14.26 -25.32
N LEU A 87 7.03 14.22 -24.21
CA LEU A 87 8.24 15.01 -24.06
C LEU A 87 9.30 14.67 -25.11
N SER A 88 9.47 13.39 -25.48
CA SER A 88 10.43 13.00 -26.52
C SER A 88 10.02 13.55 -27.88
N LYS A 89 8.74 13.43 -28.26
CA LYS A 89 8.20 14.01 -29.50
C LYS A 89 8.34 15.53 -29.55
N GLU A 90 7.99 16.23 -28.47
CA GLU A 90 8.14 17.68 -28.39
C GLU A 90 9.61 18.11 -28.51
N ARG A 91 10.52 17.41 -27.81
CA ARG A 91 11.96 17.67 -27.92
C ARG A 91 12.47 17.44 -29.34
N GLU A 92 12.07 16.36 -30.00
CA GLU A 92 12.42 16.10 -31.39
C GLU A 92 11.89 17.18 -32.33
N PHE A 93 10.64 17.60 -32.14
CA PHE A 93 10.03 18.69 -32.91
C PHE A 93 10.84 19.99 -32.75
N TRP A 94 11.11 20.41 -31.51
CA TRP A 94 11.88 21.62 -31.24
C TRP A 94 13.32 21.52 -31.73
N ARG A 95 13.95 20.35 -31.66
CA ARG A 95 15.29 20.12 -32.24
C ARG A 95 15.29 20.29 -33.75
N LYS A 96 14.32 19.71 -34.46
CA LYS A 96 14.22 19.86 -35.93
C LYS A 96 14.01 21.32 -36.30
N LEU A 97 13.16 22.03 -35.57
CA LEU A 97 12.91 23.45 -35.79
C LEU A 97 14.16 24.30 -35.51
N LEU A 98 14.81 24.09 -34.36
CA LEU A 98 16.04 24.78 -33.98
C LEU A 98 17.19 24.51 -34.95
N SER A 99 17.37 23.25 -35.36
CA SER A 99 18.38 22.89 -36.36
C SER A 99 18.12 23.60 -37.69
N GLY A 100 16.87 23.59 -38.17
CA GLY A 100 16.52 24.26 -39.43
C GLY A 100 16.76 25.78 -39.39
N VAL A 101 16.41 26.44 -38.28
CA VAL A 101 16.63 27.89 -38.10
C VAL A 101 18.11 28.20 -37.91
N TYR A 102 18.82 27.43 -37.08
CA TYR A 102 20.24 27.66 -36.78
C TYR A 102 21.13 27.41 -37.99
N SER A 103 20.89 26.35 -38.77
CA SER A 103 21.64 26.09 -40.01
C SER A 103 21.51 27.25 -40.99
N LYS A 104 20.30 27.79 -41.18
CA LYS A 104 20.08 28.98 -42.02
C LYS A 104 20.78 30.23 -41.47
N ALA A 105 20.68 30.49 -40.17
CA ALA A 105 21.34 31.65 -39.55
C ALA A 105 22.88 31.55 -39.60
N LYS A 106 23.44 30.34 -39.50
CA LYS A 106 24.89 30.10 -39.62
C LYS A 106 25.37 30.30 -41.06
N GLU A 107 24.60 29.83 -42.04
CA GLU A 107 24.94 29.92 -43.47
C GLU A 107 24.76 31.34 -44.04
N GLU A 108 23.66 32.02 -43.71
CA GLU A 108 23.36 33.35 -44.26
C GLU A 108 23.96 34.50 -43.46
N TRP A 109 24.11 34.35 -42.14
CA TRP A 109 24.53 35.45 -41.25
C TRP A 109 25.81 35.16 -40.45
N GLY A 110 26.45 34.01 -40.66
CA GLY A 110 27.70 33.65 -39.97
C GLY A 110 27.55 33.48 -38.45
N PHE A 111 26.32 33.31 -37.95
CA PHE A 111 26.06 33.19 -36.52
C PHE A 111 26.50 31.82 -35.99
N SER A 112 27.38 31.80 -34.99
CA SER A 112 27.78 30.58 -34.28
C SER A 112 27.55 30.71 -32.78
N ASN A 113 26.87 29.75 -32.18
CA ASN A 113 26.62 29.71 -30.74
C ASN A 113 26.95 28.31 -30.17
N PRO A 114 27.99 28.18 -29.31
CA PRO A 114 28.40 26.91 -28.71
C PRO A 114 27.32 26.19 -27.89
N LEU A 115 26.40 26.95 -27.27
CA LEU A 115 25.30 26.36 -26.49
C LEU A 115 24.28 25.65 -27.38
N ILE A 116 23.97 26.23 -28.54
CA ILE A 116 23.03 25.64 -29.49
C ILE A 116 23.64 24.38 -30.12
N GLU A 117 24.93 24.43 -30.46
CA GLU A 117 25.66 23.27 -30.96
C GLU A 117 25.71 22.14 -29.93
N LYS A 118 25.90 22.47 -28.65
CA LYS A 118 25.84 21.49 -27.57
C LYS A 118 24.46 20.84 -27.44
N ILE A 119 23.39 21.63 -27.44
CA ILE A 119 22.00 21.14 -27.33
C ILE A 119 21.62 20.25 -28.52
N LEU A 120 22.13 20.55 -29.72
CA LEU A 120 21.94 19.74 -30.92
C LEU A 120 22.80 18.47 -30.91
N SER A 121 23.98 18.50 -30.27
CA SER A 121 24.93 17.38 -30.21
C SER A 121 24.68 16.37 -29.09
N GLU A 122 24.05 16.76 -27.99
CA GLU A 122 23.71 15.82 -26.91
C GLU A 122 22.60 14.90 -27.41
N ASP A 123 22.92 13.67 -27.81
CA ASP A 123 21.89 12.63 -27.94
C ASP A 123 21.24 12.45 -26.57
N ASN A 124 19.90 12.39 -26.55
CA ASN A 124 19.17 12.10 -25.33
C ASN A 124 19.50 10.66 -24.90
N ALA A 125 20.58 10.47 -24.13
CA ALA A 125 20.76 9.31 -23.28
C ALA A 125 19.79 9.48 -22.10
N ALA A 126 18.54 9.03 -22.33
CA ALA A 126 17.56 8.74 -21.31
C ALA A 126 17.31 7.22 -21.33
#